data_AF-A0A6U5W2Z2-F1
#
_entry.id   AF-A0A6U5W2Z2-F1
#
_cell.length_a   1.000
_cell.length_b   1.000
_cell.length_c   1.000
_cell.angle_alpha   90.00
_cell.angle_beta   90.00
_cell.angle_gamma   90.00
#
_symmetry.space_group_name_H-M   'P 1'
#
loop_
_entity.id
_entity.type
_entity.pdbx_description
1 polymer ?
#
loop_
_entity_poly.entity_id
_entity_poly.type
_entity_poly.pdbx_seq_one_letter_code
_entity_poly.pdbx_strand_id
1 'polypeptide(L)'
;RQEIFMTETVSSCLDPTWNANFKWALYPDVTCVTIAVWDRDNVTADDLIGTAFIDILDLAPDETSRELELSLENPRLRRRLIKSRILVRIDVVSDKPGRENPSEEMGD
;
A
#
# COMPACT_ATOMS: atom_id res chain seq x y z
N ARG A 1 -15.84 -5.04 -1.32
CA ARG A 1 -15.37 -4.84 -2.71
C ARG A 1 -13.86 -4.65 -2.62
N GLN A 2 -13.07 -5.39 -3.39
CA GLN A 2 -11.61 -5.19 -3.40
C GLN A 2 -11.27 -4.09 -4.41
N GLU A 3 -10.53 -3.08 -3.99
CA GLU A 3 -9.96 -2.08 -4.89
C GLU A 3 -8.58 -2.53 -5.33
N ILE A 4 -8.31 -2.46 -6.63
CA ILE A 4 -7.06 -2.90 -7.24
C ILE A 4 -6.49 -1.74 -8.01
N PHE A 5 -5.23 -1.41 -7.71
CA PHE A 5 -4.46 -0.37 -8.37
C PHE A 5 -3.19 -1.00 -8.95
N MET A 6 -2.71 -0.47 -10.08
CA MET A 6 -1.53 -0.98 -10.78
C MET A 6 -0.62 0.16 -11.17
N THR A 7 0.69 -0.07 -11.08
CA THR A 7 1.73 0.85 -11.52
C THR A 7 1.96 0.71 -13.03
N GLU A 8 2.78 1.61 -13.59
CA GLU A 8 3.41 1.35 -14.88
C GLU A 8 4.43 0.22 -14.79
N THR A 9 4.64 -0.47 -15.90
CA THR A 9 5.64 -1.54 -15.99
C THR A 9 7.03 -0.95 -16.22
N VAL A 10 8.00 -1.36 -15.40
CA VAL A 10 9.42 -1.05 -15.61
C VAL A 10 10.07 -2.25 -16.30
N SER A 11 10.48 -2.08 -17.55
CA SER A 11 11.08 -3.17 -18.34
C SER A 11 12.55 -3.38 -18.00
N SER A 12 12.98 -4.64 -18.00
CA SER A 12 14.42 -5.03 -17.98
C SER A 12 15.20 -4.49 -16.77
N CYS A 13 14.60 -4.49 -15.58
CA CYS A 13 15.24 -4.02 -14.35
C CYS A 13 15.11 -5.03 -13.20
N LEU A 14 16.20 -5.33 -12.51
CA LEU A 14 16.22 -6.21 -11.33
C LEU A 14 15.95 -5.47 -10.01
N ASP A 15 16.06 -4.14 -10.03
CA ASP A 15 15.79 -3.24 -8.89
C ASP A 15 14.89 -2.09 -9.37
N PRO A 16 13.63 -2.40 -9.74
CA PRO A 16 12.73 -1.42 -10.33
C PRO A 16 12.29 -0.36 -9.31
N THR A 17 12.29 0.89 -9.74
CA THR A 17 11.71 2.01 -9.00
C THR A 17 10.46 2.50 -9.74
N TRP A 18 9.28 2.31 -9.13
CA TRP A 18 8.01 2.71 -9.74
C TRP A 18 7.61 4.15 -9.44
N ASN A 19 7.96 4.69 -8.26
CA ASN A 19 7.54 6.01 -7.80
C ASN A 19 6.03 6.31 -8.00
N ALA A 20 5.19 5.30 -7.82
CA ALA A 20 3.74 5.41 -8.01
C ALA A 20 3.05 5.73 -6.68
N ASN A 21 2.09 6.65 -6.72
CA ASN A 21 1.26 6.99 -5.57
C ASN A 21 -0.21 6.63 -5.82
N PHE A 22 -0.83 6.00 -4.83
CA PHE A 22 -2.25 5.68 -4.83
C PHE A 22 -2.91 6.28 -3.59
N LYS A 23 -4.14 6.75 -3.74
CA LYS A 23 -4.96 7.26 -2.64
C LYS A 23 -6.36 6.70 -2.79
N TRP A 24 -6.86 6.10 -1.71
CA TRP A 24 -8.19 5.53 -1.65
C TRP A 24 -8.79 5.74 -0.26
N ALA A 25 -10.10 5.56 -0.14
CA ALA A 25 -10.79 5.64 1.15
C ALA A 25 -10.67 4.29 1.87
N LEU A 26 -10.27 4.32 3.15
CA LEU A 26 -10.23 3.12 3.97
C LEU A 26 -11.62 2.85 4.55
N TYR A 27 -12.20 1.70 4.21
CA TYR A 27 -13.45 1.24 4.82
C TYR A 27 -13.16 0.48 6.14
N PRO A 28 -14.08 0.52 7.13
CA PRO A 28 -13.84 -0.08 8.45
C PRO A 28 -13.56 -1.60 8.46
N ASP A 29 -13.94 -2.31 7.40
CA ASP A 29 -13.75 -3.75 7.23
C ASP A 29 -12.40 -4.12 6.61
N VAL A 30 -11.62 -3.14 6.15
CA VAL A 30 -10.32 -3.37 5.52
C VAL A 30 -9.22 -3.39 6.58
N THR A 31 -8.58 -4.54 6.75
CA THR A 31 -7.50 -4.73 7.72
C THR A 31 -6.13 -4.92 7.08
N CYS A 32 -6.06 -5.19 5.78
CA CYS A 32 -4.79 -5.51 5.12
C CYS A 32 -4.69 -4.91 3.72
N VAL A 33 -3.52 -4.39 3.38
CA VAL A 33 -3.12 -4.05 2.01
C VAL A 33 -2.20 -5.15 1.49
N THR A 34 -2.57 -5.74 0.36
CA THR A 34 -1.72 -6.71 -0.36
C THR A 34 -1.02 -6.00 -1.50
N ILE A 35 0.30 -6.15 -1.55
CA ILE A 35 1.13 -5.67 -2.65
C ILE A 35 1.62 -6.90 -3.41
N ALA A 36 1.32 -6.97 -4.70
CA ALA A 36 1.75 -8.07 -5.57
C ALA A 36 2.65 -7.53 -6.67
N VAL A 37 3.85 -8.12 -6.80
CA VAL A 37 4.81 -7.80 -7.85
C VAL A 37 4.70 -8.86 -8.93
N TRP A 38 4.48 -8.42 -10.16
CA TRP A 38 4.30 -9.28 -11.33
C TRP A 38 5.37 -8.97 -12.38
N ASP A 39 5.85 -10.01 -13.06
CA ASP A 39 6.61 -9.89 -14.29
C ASP A 39 5.60 -9.79 -15.44
N ARG A 40 5.62 -8.68 -16.18
CA ARG A 40 4.68 -8.48 -17.28
C ARG A 40 5.24 -9.08 -18.56
N ASP A 41 4.51 -10.04 -19.10
CA ASP A 41 4.85 -10.68 -20.36
C ASP A 41 3.96 -10.18 -21.50
N ASN A 42 4.57 -9.96 -22.66
CA ASN A 42 3.85 -9.46 -23.84
C ASN A 42 3.07 -10.57 -24.58
N VAL A 43 3.37 -11.84 -24.31
CA VAL A 43 2.87 -12.99 -25.08
C VAL A 43 2.29 -14.08 -24.17
N THR A 44 2.86 -14.24 -22.99
CA THR A 44 2.42 -15.19 -21.96
C THR A 44 1.60 -14.49 -20.88
N ALA A 45 1.02 -15.28 -19.97
CA ALA A 45 0.37 -14.72 -18.79
C ALA A 45 1.44 -14.13 -17.84
N ASP A 46 1.14 -12.98 -17.25
CA ASP A 46 2.02 -12.34 -16.27
C ASP A 46 2.36 -13.30 -15.12
N ASP A 47 3.64 -13.39 -14.79
CA ASP A 47 4.15 -14.29 -13.76
C ASP A 47 4.21 -13.55 -12.40
N LEU A 48 3.55 -14.10 -11.39
CA LEU A 48 3.66 -13.55 -10.04
C LEU A 48 5.08 -13.75 -9.52
N ILE A 49 5.79 -12.65 -9.26
CA ILE A 49 7.10 -12.67 -8.62
C ILE A 49 6.93 -12.90 -7.13
N GLY A 50 6.13 -12.06 -6.45
CA GLY A 50 5.85 -12.26 -5.02
C GLY A 50 4.90 -11.24 -4.43
N THR A 51 4.43 -11.53 -3.21
CA THR A 51 3.47 -10.72 -2.47
C THR A 51 4.05 -10.24 -1.16
N ALA A 52 3.72 -9.01 -0.76
CA ALA A 52 3.93 -8.47 0.57
C ALA A 52 2.58 -8.01 1.16
N PHE A 53 2.52 -7.94 2.47
CA PHE A 53 1.30 -7.60 3.22
C PHE A 53 1.61 -6.48 4.20
N ILE A 54 0.68 -5.55 4.34
CA ILE A 54 0.69 -4.52 5.37
C ILE A 54 -0.58 -4.71 6.19
N ASP A 55 -0.43 -4.99 7.48
CA ASP A 55 -1.55 -4.91 8.42
C ASP A 55 -1.80 -3.44 8.75
N ILE A 56 -3.02 -3.00 8.49
CA ILE A 56 -3.43 -1.60 8.69
C ILE A 56 -3.58 -1.32 10.20
N LEU A 57 -3.87 -2.35 10.99
CA LEU A 57 -3.98 -2.23 12.45
C LEU A 57 -2.63 -1.99 13.11
N ASP A 58 -1.54 -2.40 12.46
CA ASP A 58 -0.16 -2.14 12.89
C ASP A 58 0.30 -0.71 12.55
N LEU A 59 -0.49 0.06 11.79
CA LEU A 59 -0.22 1.46 11.50
C LEU A 59 -0.73 2.30 12.69
N ALA A 60 0.20 2.73 13.53
CA ALA A 60 -0.12 3.53 14.71
C ALA A 60 -0.87 4.83 14.29
N PRO A 61 -1.98 5.20 14.96
CA PRO A 61 -2.80 6.34 14.55
C PRO A 61 -2.12 7.71 14.64
N ASP A 62 -1.02 7.80 15.39
CA ASP A 62 -0.25 9.00 15.68
C ASP A 62 0.88 9.26 14.68
N GLU A 63 1.25 8.26 13.86
CA GLU A 63 2.27 8.40 12.82
C GLU A 63 1.60 8.44 11.44
N THR A 64 1.49 9.64 10.88
CA THR A 64 0.76 9.87 9.63
C THR A 64 1.50 9.42 8.38
N SER A 65 2.79 9.07 8.46
CA SER A 65 3.66 8.67 7.34
C SER A 65 4.70 7.65 7.80
N ARG A 66 4.78 6.50 7.13
CA ARG A 66 5.76 5.43 7.45
C ARG A 66 6.43 4.88 6.21
N GLU A 67 7.74 4.68 6.28
CA GLU A 67 8.49 3.90 5.28
C GLU A 67 8.64 2.45 5.77
N LEU A 68 8.28 1.51 4.91
CA LEU A 68 8.29 0.08 5.19
C LEU A 68 9.15 -0.65 4.16
N GLU A 69 10.02 -1.52 4.65
CA GLU A 69 10.75 -2.49 3.85
C GLU A 69 10.16 -3.88 4.08
N LEU A 70 9.45 -4.40 3.08
CA LEU A 70 8.69 -5.65 3.19
C LEU A 70 9.36 -6.77 2.40
N SER A 71 9.38 -7.97 2.95
CA SER A 71 9.85 -9.16 2.24
C SER A 71 8.80 -9.66 1.25
N LEU A 72 9.23 -9.98 0.04
CA LEU A 72 8.35 -10.60 -0.96
C LEU A 72 8.26 -12.11 -0.72
N GLU A 73 7.04 -12.61 -0.70
CA GLU A 73 6.75 -14.02 -0.51
C GLU A 73 6.21 -14.66 -1.81
N ASN A 74 6.79 -15.79 -2.18
CA ASN A 74 6.24 -16.66 -3.22
C ASN A 74 6.73 -18.10 -2.97
N PRO A 75 5.83 -19.05 -2.66
CA PRO A 75 6.20 -20.44 -2.43
C PRO A 75 7.01 -21.09 -3.56
N ARG A 76 6.74 -20.70 -4.82
CA ARG A 76 7.40 -21.23 -6.00
C ARG A 76 8.79 -20.64 -6.21
N LEU A 77 9.03 -19.41 -5.73
CA LEU A 77 10.28 -18.67 -5.92
C LEU A 77 11.04 -18.42 -4.61
N ARG A 78 10.71 -19.12 -3.51
CA ARG A 78 11.28 -18.89 -2.16
C ARG A 78 12.79 -18.70 -2.15
N ARG A 79 13.54 -19.54 -2.87
CA ARG A 79 15.02 -19.46 -2.92
C ARG A 79 15.53 -18.19 -3.61
N ARG A 80 14.79 -17.68 -4.59
CA ARG A 80 15.12 -16.45 -5.33
C ARG A 80 14.75 -15.20 -4.54
N LEU A 81 13.70 -15.27 -3.72
CA LEU A 81 13.16 -14.12 -2.99
C LEU A 81 13.76 -13.87 -1.60
N ILE A 82 14.68 -14.70 -1.11
CA ILE A 82 15.24 -14.59 0.26
C ILE A 82 15.68 -13.16 0.58
N LYS A 83 16.29 -12.48 -0.40
CA LYS A 83 16.79 -11.11 -0.29
C LYS A 83 15.90 -10.07 -1.01
N SER A 84 14.81 -10.50 -1.62
CA SER A 84 13.91 -9.59 -2.33
C SER A 84 13.07 -8.82 -1.33
N ARG A 85 13.09 -7.50 -1.49
CA ARG A 85 12.38 -6.54 -0.65
C ARG A 85 11.62 -5.57 -1.54
N ILE A 86 10.54 -5.02 -1.01
CA ILE A 86 9.83 -3.90 -1.61
C ILE A 86 9.77 -2.76 -0.60
N LEU A 87 10.17 -1.58 -1.04
CA LEU A 87 10.13 -0.36 -0.26
C LEU A 87 8.85 0.40 -0.58
N VAL A 88 8.09 0.77 0.44
CA VAL A 88 6.86 1.55 0.29
C VAL A 88 6.74 2.61 1.37
N ARG A 89 6.08 3.72 1.03
CA ARG A 89 5.68 4.76 1.97
C ARG A 89 4.16 4.75 2.09
N ILE A 90 3.64 4.68 3.31
CA ILE A 90 2.20 4.72 3.59
C ILE A 90 1.87 5.94 4.43
N ASP A 91 0.86 6.69 3.97
CA ASP A 91 0.34 7.85 4.67
C ASP A 91 -1.11 7.56 5.12
N VAL A 92 -1.39 7.62 6.42
CA VAL A 92 -2.75 7.45 6.98
C VAL A 92 -3.31 8.83 7.31
N VAL A 93 -4.32 9.25 6.55
CA VAL A 93 -4.96 10.56 6.71
C VAL A 93 -6.33 10.34 7.34
N SER A 94 -6.46 10.63 8.65
CA SER A 94 -7.77 10.69 9.29
C SER A 94 -8.48 11.98 8.88
N ASP A 95 -9.61 11.88 8.18
CA ASP A 95 -10.50 13.02 8.00
C ASP A 95 -11.23 13.25 9.33
N LYS A 96 -10.67 14.10 10.20
CA LYS A 96 -11.40 14.56 11.38
C LYS A 96 -12.34 15.65 10.90
N PRO A 97 -13.67 15.47 10.93
CA PRO A 97 -14.56 16.62 10.75
C PRO A 97 -14.21 17.63 11.83
N GLY A 98 -13.87 18.85 11.42
CA GLY A 98 -13.55 19.94 12.33
C GLY A 98 -14.66 20.05 13.37
N ARG A 99 -14.28 20.18 14.65
CA ARG A 99 -15.25 20.52 15.70
C ARG A 99 -15.92 21.82 15.30
N GLU A 100 -17.16 21.76 14.81
CA GLU A 100 -18.02 22.93 14.78
C GLU A 100 -18.21 23.36 16.23
N ASN A 101 -17.77 24.57 16.57
CA ASN A 101 -18.03 25.20 17.86
C ASN A 101 -19.53 25.52 17.94
N PRO A 102 -20.33 24.88 18.81
CA PRO A 102 -21.69 25.30 19.04
C PRO A 102 -21.71 26.19 20.28
N SER A 103 -21.78 27.52 20.08
CA SER A 103 -22.44 28.52 20.96
C SER A 103 -21.68 29.85 21.02
N GLU A 104 -22.00 30.76 20.09
CA GLU A 104 -22.15 32.19 20.43
C GLU A 104 -23.62 32.55 20.21
N GLU A 105 -24.50 31.95 21.02
CA GLU A 105 -25.78 32.57 21.37
C GLU A 105 -25.63 33.12 22.79
N MET A 106 -25.33 34.42 22.89
CA MET A 106 -25.88 35.26 23.95
C MET A 106 -26.18 36.62 23.33
N GLY A 107 -27.44 36.76 22.91
CA GLY A 107 -28.08 38.05 22.70
C GLY A 107 -28.56 38.64 24.03
N ASP A 108 -28.69 39.97 23.99
CA ASP A 108 -29.19 40.97 24.94
C ASP A 108 -28.36 41.29 26.20
#